data_AF-A0A958FG89-F1
#
_entry.id   AF-A0A958FG89-F1
#
_cell.length_a   1.000
_cell.length_b   1.000
_cell.length_c   1.000
_cell.angle_alpha   90.00
_cell.angle_beta   90.00
_cell.angle_gamma   90.00
#
_symmetry.space_group_name_H-M   'P 1'
#
loop_
_entity.id
_entity.type
_entity.pdbx_description
1 polymer ?
#
loop_
_entity_poly.entity_id
_entity_poly.type
_entity_poly.pdbx_seq_one_letter_code
_entity_poly.pdbx_strand_id
1 'polypeptide(L)'
;MSKQRPRYDRFNYIEKSEYWALVWGTIVMTLTGFALWFENQSMAWFSKIFLDVFETIHYYEAWLAFLAIVVWHLYYVIFNPDVYPMNFTWITGKVSEAEMHHEHPLELQRIKENEAKTATQDSEIDEKTEETFK
;
A
#
# COMPACT_ATOMS: atom_id res chain seq x y z
N MET A 1 -16.26 -5.62 24.30
CA MET A 1 -15.02 -5.16 23.65
C MET A 1 -13.89 -6.07 24.12
N SER A 2 -13.29 -6.84 23.22
CA SER A 2 -12.16 -7.73 23.56
C SER A 2 -10.93 -6.90 23.94
N LYS A 3 -10.21 -7.31 24.98
CA LYS A 3 -9.00 -6.64 25.51
C LYS A 3 -7.74 -6.92 24.67
N GLN A 4 -7.86 -7.80 23.66
CA GLN A 4 -6.76 -8.16 22.77
C GLN A 4 -6.80 -7.28 21.51
N ARG A 5 -5.69 -6.60 21.22
CA ARG A 5 -5.53 -5.84 19.97
C ARG A 5 -5.62 -6.81 18.78
N PRO A 6 -6.25 -6.42 17.66
CA PRO A 6 -6.31 -7.26 16.47
C PRO A 6 -4.88 -7.58 16.01
N ARG A 7 -4.61 -8.86 15.72
CA ARG A 7 -3.32 -9.26 15.17
C ARG A 7 -3.37 -8.98 13.67
N TYR A 8 -2.72 -7.91 13.24
CA TYR A 8 -2.64 -7.56 11.83
C TYR A 8 -1.58 -8.43 11.14
N ASP A 9 -1.88 -8.82 9.91
CA ASP A 9 -0.94 -9.46 8.98
C ASP A 9 -0.08 -8.34 8.32
N ARG A 10 0.47 -8.56 7.14
CA ARG A 10 1.29 -7.57 6.42
C ARG A 10 0.65 -6.19 6.20
N PHE A 11 -0.68 -6.07 6.12
CA PHE A 11 -1.37 -4.79 5.91
C PHE A 11 -2.56 -4.62 6.85
N ASN A 12 -2.64 -3.46 7.50
CA ASN A 12 -3.76 -3.03 8.33
C ASN A 12 -4.99 -2.69 7.45
N TYR A 13 -6.19 -2.72 8.02
CA TYR A 13 -7.42 -2.39 7.30
C TYR A 13 -7.46 -0.94 6.80
N ILE A 14 -6.83 -0.02 7.54
CA ILE A 14 -6.70 1.39 7.16
C ILE A 14 -5.86 1.51 5.88
N GLU A 15 -4.68 0.89 5.86
CA GLU A 15 -3.79 0.88 4.68
C GLU A 15 -4.46 0.25 3.46
N LYS A 16 -5.23 -0.83 3.65
CA LYS A 16 -6.03 -1.43 2.56
C LYS A 16 -7.09 -0.47 2.03
N SER A 17 -7.75 0.30 2.91
CA SER A 17 -8.76 1.27 2.49
C SER A 17 -8.15 2.44 1.70
N GLU A 18 -6.97 2.89 2.11
CA GLU A 18 -6.20 3.90 1.37
C GLU A 18 -5.80 3.40 -0.01
N TYR A 19 -5.36 2.14 -0.11
CA TYR A 19 -5.02 1.51 -1.38
C TYR A 19 -6.24 1.45 -2.32
N TRP A 20 -7.40 1.02 -1.82
CA TRP A 20 -8.64 1.00 -2.60
C TRP A 20 -9.09 2.39 -3.04
N ALA A 21 -8.99 3.39 -2.15
CA ALA A 21 -9.31 4.77 -2.49
C ALA A 21 -8.40 5.31 -3.61
N LEU A 22 -7.10 5.02 -3.55
CA LEU A 22 -6.13 5.42 -4.57
C LEU A 22 -6.40 4.73 -5.92
N VAL A 23 -6.66 3.43 -5.93
CA VAL A 23 -6.99 2.68 -7.16
C VAL A 23 -8.26 3.25 -7.80
N TRP A 24 -9.32 3.45 -7.03
CA TRP A 24 -10.57 4.00 -7.55
C TRP A 24 -10.40 5.43 -8.07
N GLY A 25 -9.76 6.31 -7.28
CA GLY A 25 -9.50 7.69 -7.69
C GLY A 25 -8.67 7.76 -8.98
N THR A 26 -7.67 6.89 -9.13
CA THR A 26 -6.85 6.84 -10.36
C THR A 26 -7.66 6.43 -11.58
N ILE A 27 -8.55 5.43 -11.42
CA ILE A 27 -9.45 4.99 -12.50
C ILE A 27 -10.37 6.15 -12.93
N VAL A 28 -11.04 6.80 -11.99
CA VAL A 28 -11.96 7.90 -12.28
C VAL A 28 -11.22 9.07 -12.93
N MET A 29 -10.06 9.47 -12.37
CA MET A 29 -9.25 10.57 -12.92
C MET A 29 -8.72 10.28 -14.32
N THR A 30 -8.30 9.04 -14.59
CA THR A 30 -7.80 8.65 -15.90
C THR A 30 -8.92 8.63 -16.94
N LEU A 31 -10.08 8.06 -16.61
CA LEU A 31 -11.21 7.98 -17.55
C LEU A 31 -11.78 9.36 -17.87
N THR A 32 -12.04 10.17 -16.85
CA THR A 32 -12.57 11.53 -17.03
C THR A 32 -11.54 12.43 -17.70
N GLY A 33 -10.27 12.35 -17.32
CA GLY A 33 -9.19 13.11 -17.95
C GLY A 33 -8.98 12.72 -19.41
N PHE A 34 -9.09 11.44 -19.76
CA PHE A 34 -8.98 10.98 -21.14
C PHE A 34 -10.17 11.45 -22.00
N ALA A 35 -11.39 11.43 -21.45
CA ALA A 35 -12.56 11.94 -22.14
C ALA A 35 -12.46 13.45 -22.41
N LEU A 36 -11.92 14.22 -21.47
CA LEU A 36 -11.67 15.66 -21.60
C LEU A 36 -10.44 15.98 -22.47
N TRP A 37 -9.45 15.11 -22.56
CA TRP A 37 -8.31 15.33 -23.46
C TRP A 37 -8.75 15.32 -24.93
N PHE A 38 -9.64 14.41 -25.30
CA PHE A 38 -10.11 14.23 -26.68
C PHE A 38 -11.52 14.80 -26.90
N GLU A 39 -11.78 16.03 -26.48
CA GLU A 39 -13.13 16.63 -26.49
C GLU A 39 -13.86 16.49 -27.84
N ASN A 40 -13.17 16.72 -28.97
CA ASN A 40 -13.80 16.63 -30.29
C ASN A 40 -14.27 15.20 -30.64
N GLN A 41 -13.48 14.18 -30.29
CA GLN A 41 -13.89 12.78 -30.48
C GLN A 41 -14.94 12.39 -29.44
N SER A 42 -14.77 12.81 -28.19
CA SER A 42 -15.72 12.56 -27.12
C SER A 42 -17.08 13.18 -27.40
N MET A 43 -17.16 14.39 -27.97
CA MET A 43 -18.42 15.02 -28.41
C MET A 43 -19.10 14.27 -29.56
N ALA A 44 -18.34 13.56 -30.39
CA ALA A 44 -18.91 12.74 -31.46
C ALA A 44 -19.55 11.45 -30.93
N TRP A 45 -19.09 10.95 -29.78
CA TRP A 45 -19.57 9.71 -29.15
C TRP A 45 -20.54 9.97 -27.99
N PHE A 46 -20.40 11.10 -27.32
CA PHE A 46 -21.13 11.51 -26.13
C PHE A 46 -21.72 12.92 -26.32
N SER A 47 -22.90 13.18 -25.76
CA SER A 47 -23.49 14.52 -25.81
C SER A 47 -22.73 15.49 -24.91
N LYS A 48 -22.86 16.81 -25.15
CA LYS A 48 -22.21 17.86 -24.34
C LYS A 48 -22.45 17.71 -22.83
N ILE A 49 -23.63 17.24 -22.44
CA ILE A 49 -23.98 17.03 -21.02
C ILE A 49 -23.01 16.04 -20.35
N PHE A 50 -22.56 15.00 -21.06
CA PHE A 50 -21.60 14.04 -20.50
C PHE A 50 -20.22 14.65 -20.29
N LEU A 51 -19.78 15.54 -21.18
CA LEU A 51 -18.52 16.25 -20.99
C LEU A 51 -18.59 17.21 -19.80
N ASP A 52 -19.68 17.97 -19.67
CA ASP A 52 -19.89 18.87 -18.53
C ASP A 52 -19.90 18.07 -17.19
N VAL A 53 -20.47 16.86 -17.19
CA VAL A 53 -20.43 15.94 -16.04
C VAL A 53 -19.02 15.40 -15.77
N PHE A 54 -18.28 14.98 -16.80
CA PHE A 54 -16.91 14.50 -16.63
C PHE A 54 -15.99 15.59 -16.12
N GLU A 55 -16.11 16.82 -16.62
CA GLU A 55 -15.39 17.99 -16.12
C GLU A 55 -15.68 18.21 -14.63
N THR A 56 -16.95 18.19 -14.25
CA THR A 56 -17.37 18.37 -12.86
C THR A 56 -16.79 17.29 -11.96
N ILE A 57 -16.91 16.01 -12.34
CA ILE A 57 -16.37 14.88 -11.57
C ILE A 57 -14.84 14.98 -11.48
N HIS A 58 -14.15 15.23 -12.59
CA HIS A 58 -12.70 15.35 -12.62
C HIS A 58 -12.20 16.46 -11.70
N TYR A 59 -12.86 17.62 -11.73
CA TYR A 59 -12.52 18.76 -10.89
C TYR A 59 -12.66 18.43 -9.40
N TYR A 60 -13.79 17.83 -8.98
CA TYR A 60 -14.00 17.49 -7.58
C TYR A 60 -13.07 16.36 -7.10
N GLU A 61 -12.89 15.32 -7.90
CA GLU A 61 -11.95 14.23 -7.60
C GLU A 61 -10.51 14.75 -7.51
N ALA A 62 -10.10 15.69 -8.37
CA ALA A 62 -8.78 16.31 -8.29
C ALA A 62 -8.56 17.05 -6.95
N TRP A 63 -9.55 17.82 -6.50
CA TRP A 63 -9.48 18.49 -5.20
C TRP A 63 -9.47 17.51 -4.04
N LEU A 64 -10.34 16.49 -4.07
CA LEU A 64 -10.38 15.46 -3.04
C LEU A 64 -9.06 14.69 -2.96
N ALA A 65 -8.50 14.28 -4.09
CA ALA A 65 -7.21 13.59 -4.15
C ALA A 65 -6.07 14.48 -3.65
N PHE A 66 -6.00 15.74 -4.09
CA PHE A 66 -4.99 16.69 -3.65
C PHE A 66 -5.05 16.91 -2.14
N LEU A 67 -6.23 17.18 -1.59
CA LEU A 67 -6.40 17.38 -0.16
C LEU A 67 -6.14 16.11 0.65
N ALA A 68 -6.53 14.93 0.15
CA ALA A 68 -6.23 13.65 0.79
C ALA A 68 -4.71 13.42 0.90
N ILE A 69 -3.96 13.69 -0.18
CA ILE A 69 -2.50 13.57 -0.15
C ILE A 69 -1.91 14.59 0.83
N VAL A 70 -2.33 15.86 0.77
CA VAL A 70 -1.73 16.92 1.59
C VAL A 70 -2.06 16.77 3.06
N VAL A 71 -3.31 16.48 3.42
CA VAL A 71 -3.74 16.43 4.83
C VAL A 71 -3.49 15.06 5.43
N TRP A 72 -3.96 13.99 4.77
CA TRP A 72 -3.91 12.65 5.35
C TRP A 72 -2.54 12.02 5.16
N HIS A 73 -2.06 11.94 3.91
CA HIS A 73 -0.82 11.22 3.61
C HIS A 73 0.41 11.90 4.22
N LEU A 74 0.57 13.23 4.07
CA LEU A 74 1.70 13.93 4.70
C LEU A 74 1.65 13.87 6.23
N TYR A 75 0.46 13.87 6.84
CA TYR A 75 0.34 13.70 8.28
C TYR A 75 0.84 12.32 8.72
N TYR A 76 0.40 11.25 8.08
CA TYR A 76 0.84 9.89 8.42
C TYR A 76 2.34 9.65 8.17
N VAL A 77 2.90 10.27 7.14
CA VAL A 77 4.31 10.06 6.78
C VAL A 77 5.27 10.91 7.63
N ILE A 78 4.92 12.17 7.93
CA ILE A 78 5.84 13.13 8.58
C ILE A 78 5.51 13.34 10.06
N PHE A 79 4.22 13.39 10.39
CA PHE A 79 3.74 13.83 11.70
C PHE A 79 3.18 12.68 12.56
N ASN A 80 3.28 11.44 12.11
CA ASN A 80 2.91 10.28 12.93
C ASN A 80 3.94 10.09 14.07
N PRO A 81 3.51 10.18 15.35
CA PRO A 81 4.41 10.07 16.50
C PRO A 81 5.15 8.73 16.58
N ASP A 82 4.63 7.67 15.96
CA ASP A 82 5.25 6.34 15.99
C ASP A 82 6.46 6.22 15.05
N VAL A 83 6.55 7.06 14.00
CA VAL A 83 7.57 6.99 12.93
C VAL A 83 8.26 8.33 12.66
N TYR A 84 8.16 9.28 13.60
CA TYR A 84 8.74 10.61 13.46
C TYR A 84 10.27 10.58 13.31
N PRO A 85 10.88 11.38 12.42
CA PRO A 85 10.27 12.36 11.51
C PRO A 85 9.80 11.80 10.15
N MET A 86 10.21 10.58 9.79
CA MET A 86 9.74 9.85 8.61
C MET A 86 10.25 8.39 8.68
N ASN A 87 9.40 7.43 8.32
CA ASN A 87 9.85 6.05 8.13
C ASN A 87 10.65 5.92 6.82
N PHE A 88 11.93 5.58 6.89
CA PHE A 88 12.81 5.40 5.72
C PHE A 88 12.69 4.03 5.05
N THR A 89 11.77 3.16 5.47
CA THR A 89 11.58 1.81 4.91
C THR A 89 11.30 1.84 3.40
N TRP A 90 10.68 2.89 2.87
CA TRP A 90 10.49 3.03 1.42
C TRP A 90 11.82 3.19 0.64
N ILE A 91 12.91 3.60 1.30
CA ILE A 91 14.26 3.67 0.74
C ILE A 91 15.08 2.44 1.14
N THR A 92 15.12 2.14 2.43
CA THR A 92 16.02 1.11 2.99
C THR A 92 15.46 -0.30 2.87
N GLY A 93 14.15 -0.44 2.69
CA GLY A 93 13.43 -1.71 2.69
C GLY A 93 13.45 -2.45 4.04
N LYS A 94 13.89 -1.80 5.12
CA LYS A 94 14.13 -2.44 6.43
C LYS A 94 13.32 -1.77 7.53
N VAL A 95 12.61 -2.59 8.30
CA VAL A 95 11.83 -2.20 9.49
C VAL A 95 12.52 -2.78 10.74
N SER A 96 12.49 -2.06 11.86
CA SER A 96 13.04 -2.56 13.11
C SER A 96 12.18 -3.69 13.71
N GLU A 97 12.79 -4.65 14.40
CA GLU A 97 12.05 -5.79 14.97
C GLU A 97 10.99 -5.34 16.00
N ALA A 98 11.29 -4.30 16.80
CA ALA A 98 10.39 -3.76 17.79
C ALA A 98 9.14 -3.11 17.16
N GLU A 99 9.31 -2.40 16.06
CA GLU A 99 8.24 -1.76 15.29
C GLU A 99 7.38 -2.80 14.56
N MET A 100 8.03 -3.81 13.95
CA MET A 100 7.33 -4.93 13.33
C MET A 100 6.53 -5.76 14.36
N HIS A 101 7.03 -5.90 15.59
CA HIS A 101 6.28 -6.53 16.69
C HIS A 101 5.00 -5.76 17.07
N HIS A 102 5.00 -4.44 16.91
CA HIS A 102 3.89 -3.57 17.32
C HIS A 102 2.84 -3.41 16.22
N GLU A 103 3.27 -3.24 14.97
CA GLU A 103 2.40 -3.01 13.82
C GLU A 103 1.99 -4.30 13.09
N HIS A 104 2.93 -5.23 12.91
CA HIS A 104 2.75 -6.45 12.09
C HIS A 104 3.15 -7.74 12.83
N PRO A 105 2.49 -8.08 13.96
CA PRO A 105 2.89 -9.20 14.80
C PRO A 105 2.78 -10.57 14.13
N LEU A 106 1.92 -10.74 13.12
CA LEU A 106 1.78 -12.00 12.38
C LEU A 106 2.83 -12.16 11.29
N GLU A 107 3.25 -11.06 10.65
CA GLU A 107 4.31 -11.11 9.63
C GLU A 107 5.65 -11.48 10.28
N LEU A 108 5.96 -10.90 11.43
CA LEU A 108 7.19 -11.24 12.17
C LEU A 108 7.23 -12.72 12.61
N GLN A 109 6.08 -13.28 13.02
CA GLN A 109 6.00 -14.71 13.34
C GLN A 109 6.31 -15.57 12.12
N ARG A 110 5.77 -15.22 10.95
CA ARG A 110 6.04 -15.94 9.70
C ARG A 110 7.50 -15.83 9.27
N ILE A 111 8.12 -14.65 9.44
CA ILE A 111 9.55 -14.45 9.12
C ILE A 111 10.42 -15.35 10.01
N LYS A 112 10.19 -15.33 11.34
CA LYS A 112 10.92 -16.19 12.29
C LYS A 112 10.74 -17.68 12.00
N GLU A 113 9.52 -18.09 11.63
CA GLU A 113 9.24 -19.47 11.26
C GLU A 113 9.96 -19.88 9.96
N ASN A 114 10.03 -18.99 8.98
CA ASN A 114 10.75 -19.24 7.73
C ASN A 114 12.27 -19.28 7.93
N GLU A 115 12.83 -18.39 8.75
CA GLU A 115 14.27 -18.42 9.11
C GLU A 115 14.63 -19.75 9.77
N ALA A 116 13.80 -20.25 10.68
CA ALA A 116 14.01 -21.56 11.32
C ALA A 116 13.96 -22.72 10.32
N LYS A 117 13.05 -22.66 9.32
CA LYS A 117 12.95 -23.68 8.26
C LYS A 117 14.17 -23.66 7.34
N THR A 118 14.63 -22.49 6.92
CA THR A 118 15.83 -22.35 6.08
C THR A 118 17.07 -22.85 6.81
N ALA A 119 17.25 -22.48 8.09
CA ALA A 119 18.38 -22.96 8.89
C ALA A 119 18.39 -24.49 9.05
N THR A 120 17.20 -25.10 9.21
CA THR A 120 17.07 -26.57 9.27
C THR A 120 17.40 -27.21 7.91
N GLN A 121 16.91 -26.62 6.82
CA GLN A 121 17.14 -27.11 5.46
C GLN A 121 18.62 -27.04 5.05
N ASP A 122 19.30 -25.94 5.40
CA ASP A 122 20.75 -25.78 5.15
C ASP A 122 21.56 -26.84 5.92
N SER A 123 21.17 -27.16 7.17
CA SER A 123 21.83 -28.22 7.94
C SER A 123 21.62 -29.62 7.37
N GLU A 124 20.43 -29.91 6.83
CA GLU A 124 20.10 -31.17 6.16
C GLU A 124 20.86 -31.33 4.84
N ILE A 125 21.09 -30.23 4.11
CA ILE A 125 21.84 -30.21 2.85
C ILE A 125 23.34 -30.43 3.12
N ASP A 126 23.91 -29.79 4.14
CA ASP A 126 25.31 -29.99 4.54
C ASP A 126 25.57 -31.44 4.97
N GLU A 127 24.67 -32.03 5.76
CA GLU A 127 24.78 -33.43 6.19
C GLU A 127 24.74 -34.40 5.00
N LYS A 128 23.81 -34.21 4.07
CA LYS A 128 23.73 -35.03 2.83
C LYS A 128 24.94 -34.84 1.92
N THR A 129 25.51 -33.64 1.87
CA THR A 129 26.67 -33.33 1.03
C THR A 129 27.93 -33.99 1.60
N GLU A 130 28.10 -34.01 2.93
CA GLU A 130 29.16 -34.76 3.60
C GLU A 130 29.03 -36.27 3.41
N GLU A 131 27.82 -36.83 3.44
CA GLU A 131 27.61 -38.26 3.17
C GLU A 131 27.87 -38.64 1.70
N THR A 132 27.61 -37.74 0.75
CA THR A 132 27.80 -38.00 -0.69
C THR A 132 29.28 -37.94 -1.12
N PHE A 133 30.12 -37.24 -0.36
CA PHE A 133 31.55 -37.05 -0.65
C PHE A 133 32.50 -37.98 0.14
N LYS A 134 31.94 -38.85 1.00
CA LYS A 134 32.65 -39.95 1.68
C LYS A 134 32.57 -41.24 0.87
#